data_AF-A0A7J9WQX5-F1
#
_entry.id   AF-A0A7J9WQX5-F1
#
_cell.length_a   1.000
_cell.length_b   1.000
_cell.length_c   1.000
_cell.angle_alpha   90.00
_cell.angle_beta   90.00
_cell.angle_gamma   90.00
#
_symmetry.space_group_name_H-M   'P 1'
#
loop_
_entity.id
_entity.type
_entity.pdbx_description
1 polymer ?
#
loop_
_entity_poly.entity_id
_entity_poly.type
_entity_poly.pdbx_seq_one_letter_code
_entity_poly.pdbx_strand_id
1 'polypeptide(L)'
;MVNDPALPGAPVLLDRDAAAALLRPAVEAGGGGLEEITPHHARYQQGRRLAVRYGVRTSWPDGRRTTETYAALIDVEDLPPGIAVLHDGAGTRIGVWAYPYDPFLPGLPAAAAPASVRRLLTELGAQDGPVRITPRVYRPTSRAVLAVTGVGGSCYLKVVRPDRAEALHALHETLSGHLPIPASYGCAGRQGIVVLEALRGEPLGAALSRGAPVPSPADLLDLLDRVADVPATDGQAAPPNDTFADHAATMARLLPSETSRATAIAAAAAGEWVPDRTVHGDFYEAQVLVE
;
A
#
# COMPACT_ATOMS: atom_id res chain seq x y z
N MET A 1 20.56 3.39 11.32
CA MET A 1 20.37 4.44 10.30
C MET A 1 20.64 3.80 8.94
N VAL A 2 19.80 4.06 7.92
CA VAL A 2 19.99 3.47 6.58
C VAL A 2 21.34 3.92 6.02
N ASN A 3 22.23 2.98 5.71
CA ASN A 3 23.53 3.26 5.10
C ASN A 3 23.52 2.93 3.62
N ASP A 4 22.83 3.76 2.82
CA ASP A 4 22.73 3.61 1.37
C ASP A 4 23.37 4.81 0.65
N PRO A 5 24.56 4.66 0.04
CA PRO A 5 25.25 5.74 -0.65
C PRO A 5 24.52 6.23 -1.91
N ALA A 6 23.60 5.43 -2.47
CA ALA A 6 22.76 5.86 -3.58
C ALA A 6 21.63 6.80 -3.12
N LEU A 7 21.33 6.84 -1.82
CA LEU A 7 20.26 7.66 -1.24
C LEU A 7 20.83 8.56 -0.13
N PRO A 8 21.70 9.54 -0.46
CA PRO A 8 22.36 10.39 0.53
C PRO A 8 21.38 11.20 1.40
N GLY A 9 20.19 11.52 0.89
CA GLY A 9 19.12 12.20 1.64
C GLY A 9 18.27 11.28 2.53
N ALA A 10 18.50 9.97 2.55
CA ALA A 10 17.69 9.04 3.34
C ALA A 10 17.63 9.37 4.85
N PRO A 11 18.73 9.79 5.51
CA PRO A 11 18.69 10.22 6.90
C PRO A 11 17.70 11.37 7.15
N VAL A 12 17.56 12.32 6.22
CA VAL A 12 16.62 13.45 6.36
C VAL A 12 15.18 12.98 6.43
N LEU A 13 14.80 11.95 5.67
CA LEU A 13 13.44 11.43 5.70
C LEU A 13 13.14 10.56 6.92
N LEU A 14 14.16 10.00 7.56
CA LEU A 14 13.99 9.07 8.68
C LEU A 14 14.15 9.75 10.04
N ASP A 15 14.86 10.88 10.07
CA ASP A 15 14.96 11.73 11.24
C ASP A 15 13.74 12.66 11.36
N ARG A 16 13.16 12.73 12.56
CA ARG A 16 11.92 13.47 12.80
C ARG A 16 12.10 14.98 12.58
N ASP A 17 13.19 15.54 13.10
CA ASP A 17 13.39 16.99 13.11
C ASP A 17 13.82 17.47 11.72
N ALA A 18 14.68 16.70 11.05
CA ALA A 18 15.05 16.95 9.66
C ALA A 18 13.83 16.84 8.72
N ALA A 19 12.99 15.82 8.89
CA ALA A 19 11.75 15.69 8.10
C ALA A 19 10.76 16.82 8.37
N ALA A 20 10.66 17.30 9.63
CA ALA A 20 9.82 18.45 9.98
C ALA A 20 10.31 19.73 9.27
N ALA A 21 11.62 20.00 9.31
CA ALA A 21 12.22 21.15 8.63
C ALA A 21 12.00 21.07 7.12
N LEU A 22 12.17 19.88 6.54
CA LEU A 22 11.95 19.63 5.12
C LEU A 22 10.49 19.86 4.72
N LEU A 23 9.50 19.34 5.46
CA LEU A 23 8.10 19.40 5.04
C LEU A 23 7.39 20.71 5.38
N ARG A 24 7.95 21.53 6.29
CA ARG A 24 7.36 22.79 6.71
C ARG A 24 6.96 23.73 5.55
N PRO A 25 7.82 23.98 4.53
CA PRO A 25 7.43 24.82 3.39
C PRO A 25 6.23 24.28 2.62
N ALA A 26 6.09 22.96 2.49
CA ALA A 26 4.95 22.35 1.80
C ALA A 26 3.64 22.47 2.60
N VAL A 27 3.72 22.41 3.93
CA VAL A 27 2.55 22.65 4.81
C VAL A 27 2.14 24.12 4.77
N GLU A 28 3.11 25.03 4.83
CA GLU A 28 2.88 26.48 4.77
C GLU A 28 2.34 26.93 3.42
N ALA A 29 2.81 26.35 2.31
CA ALA A 29 2.26 26.59 0.98
C ALA A 29 0.79 26.15 0.86
N GLY A 30 0.38 25.14 1.65
CA GLY A 30 -1.02 24.74 1.79
C GLY A 30 -1.85 25.62 2.72
N GLY A 31 -1.24 26.65 3.33
CA GLY A 31 -1.88 27.57 4.27
C GLY A 31 -1.92 27.08 5.72
N GLY A 32 -1.24 25.96 6.05
CA GLY A 32 -1.19 25.40 7.40
C GLY A 32 0.13 25.69 8.11
N GLY A 33 0.14 25.56 9.44
CA GLY A 33 1.34 25.56 10.26
C GLY A 33 1.70 24.16 10.74
N LEU A 34 2.92 23.68 10.46
CA LEU A 34 3.41 22.40 10.96
C LEU A 34 3.75 22.52 12.46
N GLU A 35 2.99 21.82 13.31
CA GLU A 35 3.22 21.74 14.75
C GLU A 35 4.06 20.52 15.15
N GLU A 36 3.75 19.35 14.58
CA GLU A 36 4.41 18.08 14.91
C GLU A 36 4.38 17.12 13.72
N ILE A 37 5.40 16.26 13.62
CA ILE A 37 5.48 15.22 12.60
C ILE A 37 5.77 13.85 13.22
N THR A 38 5.07 12.83 12.72
CA THR A 38 5.27 11.42 13.11
C THR A 38 5.49 10.56 11.87
N PRO A 39 6.67 9.95 11.66
CA PRO A 39 6.85 8.96 10.61
C PRO A 39 6.04 7.70 10.93
N HIS A 40 5.28 7.22 9.96
CA HIS A 40 4.43 6.03 10.13
C HIS A 40 4.90 4.82 9.33
N HIS A 41 5.49 5.02 8.16
CA HIS A 41 5.88 3.93 7.28
C HIS A 41 6.96 4.38 6.32
N ALA A 42 8.04 3.61 6.21
CA ALA A 42 9.09 3.80 5.22
C ALA A 42 9.08 2.62 4.25
N ARG A 43 9.03 2.91 2.95
CA ARG A 43 9.23 1.95 1.88
C ARG A 43 10.60 2.22 1.28
N TYR A 44 11.55 1.38 1.64
CA TYR A 44 12.92 1.43 1.15
C TYR A 44 13.12 0.37 0.06
N GLN A 45 13.65 0.79 -1.08
CA GLN A 45 14.19 -0.08 -2.12
C GLN A 45 15.65 0.29 -2.29
N GLN A 46 16.54 -0.62 -1.89
CA GLN A 46 17.97 -0.41 -1.90
C GLN A 46 18.47 0.09 -3.25
N GLY A 47 19.36 1.08 -3.20
CA GLY A 47 20.02 1.62 -4.40
C GLY A 47 19.08 2.42 -5.30
N ARG A 48 17.79 2.51 -4.98
CA ARG A 48 16.76 2.94 -5.92
C ARG A 48 15.91 4.06 -5.38
N ARG A 49 15.21 3.86 -4.26
CA ARG A 49 14.30 4.88 -3.72
C ARG A 49 13.91 4.64 -2.27
N LEU A 50 13.51 5.73 -1.60
CA LEU A 50 12.94 5.73 -0.27
C LEU A 50 11.69 6.62 -0.27
N ALA A 51 10.54 6.04 0.07
CA ALA A 51 9.31 6.78 0.31
C ALA A 51 8.90 6.70 1.79
N VAL A 52 8.63 7.83 2.44
CA VAL A 52 8.20 7.87 3.85
C VAL A 52 6.84 8.56 3.96
N ARG A 53 5.93 7.95 4.72
CA ARG A 53 4.63 8.52 5.08
C ARG A 53 4.70 9.14 6.48
N TYR A 54 4.16 10.34 6.62
CA TYR A 54 4.09 11.07 7.88
C TYR A 54 2.65 11.43 8.22
N GLY A 55 2.34 11.38 9.52
CA GLY A 55 1.24 12.13 10.11
C GLY A 55 1.77 13.49 10.56
N VAL A 56 1.11 14.56 10.13
CA VAL A 56 1.53 15.94 10.39
C VAL A 56 0.41 16.63 11.15
N ARG A 57 0.66 17.02 12.41
CA ARG A 57 -0.28 17.87 13.14
C ARG A 57 -0.17 19.28 12.59
N THR A 58 -1.28 19.77 12.03
CA THR A 58 -1.34 21.04 11.32
C THR A 58 -2.35 21.96 11.99
N SER A 59 -1.92 23.19 12.26
CA SER A 59 -2.81 24.29 12.62
C SER A 59 -3.25 25.06 11.38
N TRP A 60 -4.50 25.53 11.38
CA TRP A 60 -5.08 26.26 10.27
C TRP A 60 -5.44 27.70 10.67
N PRO A 61 -5.52 28.64 9.70
CA PRO A 61 -5.87 30.03 9.98
C PRO A 61 -7.25 30.22 10.61
N ASP A 62 -8.16 29.27 10.39
CA ASP A 62 -9.50 29.23 10.99
C ASP A 62 -9.52 28.67 12.43
N GLY A 63 -8.34 28.40 13.01
CA GLY A 63 -8.17 27.86 14.36
C GLY A 63 -8.33 26.35 14.47
N ARG A 64 -8.71 25.64 13.39
CA ARG A 64 -8.76 24.17 13.39
C ARG A 64 -7.36 23.59 13.59
N ARG A 65 -7.34 22.40 14.20
CA ARG A 65 -6.17 21.53 14.27
C ARG A 65 -6.54 20.15 13.76
N THR A 66 -5.78 19.66 12.79
CA THR A 66 -6.02 18.36 12.17
C THR A 66 -4.70 17.60 12.05
N THR A 67 -4.81 16.29 11.83
CA THR A 67 -3.65 15.47 11.46
C THR A 67 -3.73 15.20 9.96
N GLU A 68 -2.89 15.89 9.21
CA GLU A 68 -2.75 15.71 7.76
C GLU A 68 -1.78 14.56 7.46
N THR A 69 -1.90 13.97 6.28
CA THR A 69 -0.96 12.94 5.82
C THR A 69 -0.10 13.48 4.69
N TYR A 70 1.21 13.45 4.88
CA TYR A 70 2.20 13.81 3.87
C TYR A 70 3.06 12.62 3.52
N ALA A 71 3.63 12.65 2.32
CA ALA A 71 4.67 11.71 1.92
C ALA A 71 5.84 12.44 1.28
N ALA A 72 7.03 11.86 1.44
CA ALA A 72 8.25 12.31 0.81
C ALA A 72 8.92 11.13 0.09
N LEU A 73 9.56 11.41 -1.04
CA LEU A 73 10.21 10.44 -1.91
C LEU A 73 11.59 10.94 -2.34
N ILE A 74 12.60 10.10 -2.14
CA ILE A 74 13.87 10.17 -2.87
C ILE A 74 13.85 9.05 -3.90
N ASP A 75 14.15 9.37 -5.15
CA ASP A 75 14.16 8.41 -6.27
C ASP A 75 15.40 8.69 -7.14
N VAL A 76 16.23 7.66 -7.35
CA VAL A 76 17.51 7.78 -8.07
C VAL A 76 17.35 7.94 -9.58
N GLU A 77 16.27 7.41 -10.19
CA GLU A 77 16.05 7.56 -11.63
C GLU A 77 15.47 8.94 -11.91
N ASP A 78 14.27 9.25 -11.38
CA ASP A 78 13.71 10.61 -11.38
C ASP A 78 12.46 10.70 -10.51
N LEU A 79 12.06 11.94 -10.21
CA LEU A 79 10.79 12.25 -9.60
C LEU A 79 9.69 12.41 -10.67
N PRO A 80 8.46 11.94 -10.42
CA PRO A 80 7.38 12.04 -11.40
C PRO A 80 7.03 13.50 -11.73
N PRO A 81 6.62 13.81 -12.97
CA PRO A 81 6.22 15.16 -13.34
C PRO A 81 5.09 15.72 -12.45
N GLY A 82 5.15 17.02 -12.14
CA GLY A 82 4.12 17.72 -11.38
C GLY A 82 4.16 17.50 -9.86
N ILE A 83 5.10 16.70 -9.35
CA ILE A 83 5.36 16.60 -7.91
C ILE A 83 6.05 17.88 -7.39
N ALA A 84 5.71 18.31 -6.18
CA ALA A 84 6.45 19.39 -5.54
C ALA A 84 7.84 18.86 -5.14
N VAL A 85 8.90 19.61 -5.47
CA VAL A 85 10.29 19.21 -5.19
C VAL A 85 10.87 20.16 -4.15
N LEU A 86 11.37 19.58 -3.06
CA LEU A 86 12.14 20.27 -2.03
C LEU A 86 13.59 19.75 -2.03
N HIS A 87 14.48 20.48 -1.38
CA HIS A 87 15.88 20.13 -1.28
C HIS A 87 16.29 19.99 0.19
N ASP A 88 17.16 19.04 0.47
CA ASP A 88 17.71 18.78 1.83
C ASP A 88 18.86 19.73 2.23
N GLY A 89 19.15 20.75 1.42
CA GLY A 89 20.30 21.66 1.59
C GLY A 89 21.64 21.09 1.12
N ALA A 90 21.77 19.76 1.01
CA ALA A 90 22.95 19.07 0.45
C ALA A 90 22.82 18.82 -1.07
N GLY A 91 21.66 19.11 -1.65
CA GLY A 91 21.39 19.04 -3.08
C GLY A 91 20.51 17.85 -3.50
N THR A 92 20.09 16.99 -2.57
CA THR A 92 19.17 15.89 -2.87
C THR A 92 17.79 16.46 -3.22
N ARG A 93 17.27 16.09 -4.39
CA ARG A 93 15.88 16.40 -4.78
C ARG A 93 14.94 15.44 -4.05
N ILE A 94 13.94 16.00 -3.35
CA ILE A 94 12.95 15.23 -2.61
C ILE A 94 11.55 15.61 -3.10
N GLY A 95 10.84 14.65 -3.65
CA GLY A 95 9.45 14.81 -4.04
C GLY A 95 8.53 14.76 -2.84
N VAL A 96 7.61 15.70 -2.70
CA VAL A 96 6.67 15.78 -1.57
C VAL A 96 5.25 16.00 -2.05
N TRP A 97 4.29 15.42 -1.31
CA TRP A 97 2.86 15.62 -1.57
C TRP A 97 2.02 15.37 -0.32
N ALA A 98 0.85 16.00 -0.28
CA ALA A 98 -0.19 15.69 0.69
C ALA A 98 -1.11 14.58 0.13
N TYR A 99 -1.61 13.71 0.99
CA TYR A 99 -2.74 12.84 0.65
C TYR A 99 -3.97 13.73 0.31
N PRO A 100 -4.78 13.41 -0.71
CA PRO A 100 -4.77 12.21 -1.57
C PRO A 100 -3.97 12.35 -2.87
N TYR A 101 -3.10 13.36 -3.03
CA TYR A 101 -2.45 13.72 -4.30
C TYR A 101 -1.16 12.94 -4.58
N ASP A 102 -1.19 11.62 -4.42
CA ASP A 102 -0.04 10.76 -4.75
C ASP A 102 0.15 10.68 -6.27
N PRO A 103 1.30 11.12 -6.82
CA PRO A 103 1.51 11.15 -8.27
C PRO A 103 1.58 9.76 -8.91
N PHE A 104 1.81 8.70 -8.13
CA PHE A 104 1.76 7.32 -8.61
C PHE A 104 0.35 6.73 -8.57
N LEU A 105 -0.59 7.39 -7.89
CA LEU A 105 -1.98 6.96 -7.73
C LEU A 105 -2.95 8.07 -8.19
N PRO A 106 -2.96 8.42 -9.50
CA PRO A 106 -3.70 9.57 -10.00
C PRO A 106 -5.23 9.48 -9.82
N GLY A 107 -5.79 8.26 -9.63
CA GLY A 107 -7.20 8.08 -9.29
C GLY A 107 -7.53 8.33 -7.81
N LEU A 108 -6.54 8.48 -6.93
CA LEU A 108 -6.76 8.59 -5.48
C LEU A 108 -7.58 9.84 -5.08
N PRO A 109 -7.34 11.04 -5.66
CA PRO A 109 -8.21 12.20 -5.40
C PRO A 109 -9.67 11.94 -5.78
N ALA A 110 -9.92 11.28 -6.91
CA ALA A 110 -11.28 10.91 -7.33
C ALA A 110 -11.90 9.85 -6.41
N ALA A 111 -11.11 8.86 -5.98
CA ALA A 111 -11.56 7.82 -5.05
C ALA A 111 -11.81 8.35 -3.62
N ALA A 112 -11.21 9.48 -3.26
CA ALA A 112 -11.45 10.18 -1.99
C ALA A 112 -12.61 11.19 -2.05
N ALA A 113 -13.16 11.46 -3.24
CA ALA A 113 -14.22 12.45 -3.45
C ALA A 113 -15.61 11.80 -3.54
N PRO A 114 -16.56 12.07 -2.63
CA PRO A 114 -17.88 11.43 -2.61
C PRO A 114 -18.65 11.53 -3.94
N ALA A 115 -18.61 12.69 -4.60
CA ALA A 115 -19.30 12.90 -5.87
C ALA A 115 -18.73 12.04 -7.02
N SER A 116 -17.41 11.84 -7.04
CA SER A 116 -16.73 11.00 -8.04
C SER A 116 -17.00 9.52 -7.78
N VAL A 117 -16.93 9.10 -6.52
CA VAL A 117 -17.22 7.71 -6.11
C VAL A 117 -18.67 7.34 -6.39
N ARG A 118 -19.63 8.21 -6.03
CA ARG A 118 -21.06 8.02 -6.36
C ARG A 118 -21.28 7.77 -7.85
N ARG A 119 -20.64 8.58 -8.70
CA ARG A 119 -20.74 8.45 -10.17
C ARG A 119 -20.16 7.12 -10.65
N LEU A 120 -18.95 6.79 -10.22
CA LEU A 120 -18.30 5.52 -10.55
C LEU A 120 -19.17 4.32 -10.16
N LEU A 121 -19.74 4.31 -8.96
CA LEU A 121 -20.60 3.22 -8.51
C LEU A 121 -21.91 3.14 -9.30
N THR A 122 -22.49 4.28 -9.67
CA THR A 122 -23.70 4.33 -10.52
C THR A 122 -23.42 3.79 -11.93
N GLU A 123 -22.26 4.12 -12.51
CA GLU A 123 -21.80 3.58 -13.80
C GLU A 123 -21.62 2.05 -13.76
N LEU A 124 -21.28 1.50 -12.58
CA LEU A 124 -21.19 0.06 -12.32
C LEU A 124 -22.53 -0.57 -11.89
N GLY A 125 -23.64 0.17 -11.99
CA GLY A 125 -24.99 -0.34 -11.73
C GLY A 125 -25.45 -0.29 -10.28
N ALA A 126 -24.69 0.34 -9.36
CA ALA A 126 -25.16 0.57 -8.00
C ALA A 126 -26.27 1.63 -7.97
N GLN A 127 -27.15 1.55 -6.97
CA GLN A 127 -28.18 2.55 -6.75
C GLN A 127 -27.55 3.92 -6.46
N ASP A 128 -28.03 4.96 -7.15
CA ASP A 128 -27.60 6.33 -6.89
C ASP A 128 -27.97 6.78 -5.47
N GLY A 129 -27.05 7.47 -4.80
CA GLY A 129 -27.25 7.91 -3.43
C GLY A 129 -25.98 8.47 -2.77
N PRO A 130 -26.12 9.00 -1.54
CA PRO A 130 -24.98 9.47 -0.77
C PRO A 130 -24.04 8.32 -0.42
N VAL A 131 -22.74 8.61 -0.43
CA VAL A 131 -21.69 7.66 -0.05
C VAL A 131 -20.83 8.23 1.07
N ARG A 132 -20.43 7.38 2.01
CA ARG A 132 -19.42 7.67 3.03
C ARG A 132 -18.13 6.96 2.65
N ILE A 133 -17.03 7.71 2.62
CA ILE A 133 -15.70 7.20 2.29
C ILE A 133 -14.85 7.21 3.57
N THR A 134 -14.19 6.09 3.86
CA THR A 134 -13.27 5.97 4.99
C THR A 134 -11.93 5.39 4.49
N PRO A 135 -10.82 6.14 4.53
CA PRO A 135 -9.50 5.61 4.22
C PRO A 135 -9.17 4.44 5.16
N ARG A 136 -8.69 3.32 4.61
CA ARG A 136 -8.27 2.14 5.38
C ARG A 136 -6.77 1.94 5.33
N VAL A 137 -6.21 2.01 4.12
CA VAL A 137 -4.79 1.82 3.89
C VAL A 137 -4.31 2.88 2.91
N TYR A 138 -3.15 3.45 3.19
CA TYR A 138 -2.42 4.27 2.22
C TYR A 138 -0.93 3.99 2.35
N ARG A 139 -0.36 3.40 1.29
CA ARG A 139 1.07 3.12 1.15
C ARG A 139 1.57 3.97 -0.03
N PRO A 140 2.24 5.11 0.24
CA PRO A 140 2.71 6.02 -0.80
C PRO A 140 3.42 5.27 -1.93
N THR A 141 3.22 5.73 -3.16
CA THR A 141 3.77 5.18 -4.41
C THR A 141 3.23 3.79 -4.82
N SER A 142 2.43 3.15 -3.97
CA SER A 142 2.07 1.74 -4.12
C SER A 142 0.58 1.50 -4.28
N ARG A 143 -0.22 1.87 -3.27
CA ARG A 143 -1.65 1.64 -3.25
C ARG A 143 -2.35 2.42 -2.13
N ALA A 144 -3.64 2.64 -2.33
CA ALA A 144 -4.57 3.01 -1.28
C ALA A 144 -5.79 2.09 -1.28
N VAL A 145 -6.45 1.94 -0.14
CA VAL A 145 -7.72 1.24 0.00
C VAL A 145 -8.67 2.14 0.78
N LEU A 146 -9.83 2.42 0.21
CA LEU A 146 -10.90 3.19 0.84
C LEU A 146 -12.12 2.31 1.00
N ALA A 147 -12.69 2.26 2.20
CA ALA A 147 -14.00 1.68 2.41
C ALA A 147 -15.07 2.67 1.97
N VAL A 148 -16.06 2.20 1.23
CA VAL A 148 -17.20 3.00 0.80
C VAL A 148 -18.46 2.33 1.30
N THR A 149 -19.32 3.09 1.95
CA THR A 149 -20.66 2.66 2.35
C THR A 149 -21.68 3.58 1.69
N GLY A 150 -22.65 2.99 0.99
CA GLY A 150 -23.73 3.69 0.30
C GLY A 150 -25.08 3.02 0.54
N VAL A 151 -26.10 3.44 -0.23
CA VAL A 151 -27.49 2.98 -0.06
C VAL A 151 -27.65 1.48 -0.32
N GLY A 152 -26.89 0.92 -1.26
CA GLY A 152 -26.95 -0.50 -1.65
C GLY A 152 -26.00 -1.44 -0.90
N GLY A 153 -25.21 -0.93 0.06
CA GLY A 153 -24.22 -1.74 0.78
C GLY A 153 -22.84 -1.10 0.86
N SER A 154 -21.82 -1.93 1.09
CA SER A 154 -20.43 -1.47 1.19
C SER A 154 -19.55 -2.15 0.16
N CYS A 155 -18.51 -1.43 -0.28
CA CYS A 155 -17.46 -1.94 -1.15
C CYS A 155 -16.11 -1.32 -0.76
N TYR A 156 -15.03 -1.82 -1.34
CA TYR A 156 -13.70 -1.24 -1.21
C TYR A 156 -13.21 -0.71 -2.55
N LEU A 157 -12.67 0.50 -2.55
CA LEU A 157 -11.92 1.06 -3.68
C LEU A 157 -10.44 0.78 -3.44
N LYS A 158 -9.86 -0.12 -4.23
CA LYS A 158 -8.42 -0.37 -4.24
C LYS A 158 -7.80 0.47 -5.35
N VAL A 159 -7.13 1.53 -4.95
CA VAL A 159 -6.40 2.42 -5.86
C VAL A 159 -4.97 1.92 -5.99
N VAL A 160 -4.56 1.60 -7.19
CA VAL A 160 -3.22 1.14 -7.57
C VAL A 160 -2.67 2.04 -8.68
N ARG A 161 -1.43 1.79 -9.10
CA ARG A 161 -0.92 2.43 -10.31
C ARG A 161 -1.79 2.02 -11.53
N PRO A 162 -2.05 2.93 -12.48
CA PRO A 162 -2.95 2.65 -13.61
C PRO A 162 -2.62 1.38 -14.40
N ASP A 163 -1.34 1.11 -14.60
CA ASP A 163 -0.80 -0.08 -15.29
C ASP A 163 -1.12 -1.42 -14.61
N ARG A 164 -1.73 -1.40 -13.42
CA ARG A 164 -2.05 -2.60 -12.62
C ARG A 164 -3.53 -2.86 -12.41
N ALA A 165 -4.40 -1.90 -12.71
CA ALA A 165 -5.82 -2.01 -12.33
C ALA A 165 -6.55 -3.09 -13.12
N GLU A 166 -6.37 -3.14 -14.45
CA GLU A 166 -7.03 -4.14 -15.30
C GLU A 166 -6.54 -5.56 -14.97
N ALA A 167 -5.23 -5.76 -14.80
CA ALA A 167 -4.67 -7.05 -14.40
C ALA A 167 -5.21 -7.50 -13.03
N LEU A 168 -5.33 -6.58 -12.07
CA LEU A 168 -5.90 -6.89 -10.75
C LEU A 168 -7.40 -7.22 -10.82
N HIS A 169 -8.15 -6.51 -11.65
CA HIS A 169 -9.58 -6.78 -11.88
C HIS A 169 -9.78 -8.17 -12.49
N ALA A 170 -9.09 -8.48 -13.59
CA ALA A 170 -9.16 -9.78 -14.25
C ALA A 170 -8.74 -10.94 -13.33
N LEU A 171 -7.73 -10.72 -12.48
CA LEU A 171 -7.33 -11.70 -11.46
C LEU A 171 -8.48 -11.99 -10.48
N HIS A 172 -9.16 -10.97 -9.95
CA HIS A 172 -10.30 -11.17 -9.05
C HIS A 172 -11.49 -11.83 -9.75
N GLU A 173 -11.79 -11.46 -11.00
CA GLU A 173 -12.85 -12.11 -11.79
C GLU A 173 -12.56 -13.61 -11.97
N THR A 174 -11.32 -13.96 -12.28
CA THR A 174 -10.90 -15.36 -12.46
C THR A 174 -10.97 -16.12 -11.13
N LEU A 175 -10.37 -15.57 -10.07
CA LEU A 175 -10.21 -16.27 -8.80
C LEU A 175 -11.51 -16.38 -7.99
N SER A 176 -12.42 -15.41 -8.07
CA SER A 176 -13.66 -15.41 -7.28
C SER A 176 -14.65 -16.54 -7.66
N GLY A 177 -14.50 -17.12 -8.85
CA GLY A 177 -15.25 -18.33 -9.24
C GLY A 177 -14.75 -19.61 -8.57
N HIS A 178 -13.53 -19.59 -8.01
CA HIS A 178 -12.88 -20.76 -7.41
C HIS A 178 -12.63 -20.61 -5.91
N LEU A 179 -12.49 -19.39 -5.42
CA LEU A 179 -12.07 -19.08 -4.05
C LEU A 179 -13.04 -18.11 -3.37
N PRO A 180 -13.24 -18.22 -2.04
CA PRO A 180 -14.06 -17.30 -1.25
C PRO A 180 -13.32 -15.97 -1.01
N ILE A 181 -13.02 -15.25 -2.09
CA ILE A 181 -12.36 -13.95 -2.08
C ILE A 181 -13.33 -12.85 -2.52
N PRO A 182 -13.01 -11.56 -2.31
CA PRO A 182 -13.89 -10.49 -2.78
C PRO A 182 -14.08 -10.55 -4.30
N ALA A 183 -15.33 -10.53 -4.76
CA ALA A 183 -15.63 -10.30 -6.17
C ALA A 183 -15.16 -8.90 -6.59
N SER A 184 -14.80 -8.73 -7.87
CA SER A 184 -14.57 -7.41 -8.45
C SER A 184 -15.84 -6.92 -9.17
N TYR A 185 -16.33 -5.74 -8.80
CA TYR A 185 -17.49 -5.13 -9.44
C TYR A 185 -17.13 -4.30 -10.68
N GLY A 186 -15.84 -4.19 -11.01
CA GLY A 186 -15.34 -3.44 -12.15
C GLY A 186 -14.11 -2.60 -11.82
N CYS A 187 -13.55 -1.95 -12.83
CA CYS A 187 -12.42 -1.04 -12.68
C CYS A 187 -12.52 0.21 -13.56
N ALA A 188 -11.93 1.30 -13.08
CA ALA A 188 -11.60 2.48 -13.88
C ALA A 188 -10.09 2.42 -14.18
N GLY A 189 -9.72 1.63 -15.20
CA GLY A 189 -8.34 1.24 -15.50
C GLY A 189 -7.38 2.42 -15.63
N ARG A 190 -7.76 3.45 -16.39
CA ARG A 190 -6.95 4.67 -16.60
C ARG A 190 -6.66 5.43 -15.30
N GLN A 191 -7.55 5.36 -14.32
CA GLN A 191 -7.42 6.00 -13.02
C GLN A 191 -6.76 5.07 -11.99
N GLY A 192 -6.58 3.79 -12.30
CA GLY A 192 -6.00 2.82 -11.39
C GLY A 192 -6.95 2.40 -10.26
N ILE A 193 -8.27 2.46 -10.44
CA ILE A 193 -9.25 2.16 -9.39
C ILE A 193 -9.92 0.81 -9.67
N VAL A 194 -9.89 -0.10 -8.71
CA VAL A 194 -10.65 -1.37 -8.74
C VAL A 194 -11.69 -1.35 -7.63
N VAL A 195 -12.93 -1.67 -7.96
CA VAL A 195 -14.05 -1.79 -7.01
C VAL A 195 -14.18 -3.24 -6.61
N LEU A 196 -14.08 -3.51 -5.31
CA LEU A 196 -14.11 -4.85 -4.74
C LEU A 196 -15.27 -4.97 -3.75
N GLU A 197 -15.85 -6.17 -3.69
CA GLU A 197 -16.81 -6.57 -2.67
C GLU A 197 -16.27 -6.33 -1.25
N ALA A 198 -17.16 -5.89 -0.35
CA ALA A 198 -16.87 -5.93 1.07
C ALA A 198 -17.34 -7.28 1.63
N LEU A 199 -16.39 -8.21 1.76
CA LEU A 199 -16.65 -9.48 2.45
C LEU A 199 -17.11 -9.22 3.89
N ARG A 200 -18.00 -10.08 4.36
CA ARG A 200 -18.54 -10.04 5.72
C ARG A 200 -17.64 -10.83 6.68
N GLY A 201 -18.00 -10.79 7.96
CA GLY A 201 -17.23 -11.39 9.04
C GLY A 201 -16.13 -10.50 9.60
N GLU A 202 -15.42 -11.06 10.57
CA GLU A 202 -14.30 -10.43 11.25
C GLU A 202 -12.99 -11.18 11.02
N PRO A 203 -11.82 -10.53 11.17
CA PRO A 203 -10.55 -11.24 11.08
C PRO A 203 -10.44 -12.38 12.09
N LEU A 204 -10.00 -13.57 11.64
CA LEU A 204 -9.78 -14.76 12.46
C LEU A 204 -8.98 -14.46 13.74
N GLY A 205 -7.94 -13.63 13.65
CA GLY A 205 -7.13 -13.25 14.82
C GLY A 205 -7.94 -12.52 15.90
N ALA A 206 -8.93 -11.73 15.50
CA ALA A 206 -9.83 -11.01 16.41
C ALA A 206 -10.82 -11.97 17.09
N ALA A 207 -11.35 -12.94 16.34
CA ALA A 207 -12.22 -14.00 16.88
C ALA A 207 -11.46 -14.89 17.89
N LEU A 208 -10.25 -15.33 17.52
CA LEU A 208 -9.35 -16.10 18.40
C LEU A 208 -9.06 -15.36 19.72
N SER A 209 -8.73 -14.08 19.63
CA SER A 209 -8.39 -13.26 20.80
C SER A 209 -9.54 -13.13 21.80
N ARG A 210 -10.79 -13.25 21.33
CA ARG A 210 -11.99 -13.18 22.18
C ARG A 210 -12.52 -14.56 22.60
N GLY A 211 -11.90 -15.64 22.14
CA GLY A 211 -12.39 -17.01 22.34
C GLY A 211 -13.73 -17.28 21.64
N ALA A 212 -14.02 -16.57 20.55
CA ALA A 212 -15.19 -16.85 19.73
C ALA A 212 -15.01 -18.19 18.98
N PRO A 213 -16.11 -18.85 18.54
CA PRO A 213 -16.02 -19.98 17.63
C PRO A 213 -15.23 -19.59 16.38
N VAL A 214 -14.33 -20.47 15.94
CA VAL A 214 -13.50 -20.30 14.75
C VAL A 214 -13.47 -21.60 13.94
N PRO A 215 -13.18 -21.55 12.64
CA PRO A 215 -12.95 -22.74 11.83
C PRO A 215 -11.87 -23.64 12.43
N SER A 216 -11.99 -24.94 12.20
CA SER A 216 -10.97 -25.89 12.60
C SER A 216 -9.68 -25.68 11.78
N PRO A 217 -8.52 -26.12 12.28
CA PRO A 217 -7.30 -26.11 11.48
C PRO A 217 -7.45 -26.85 10.13
N ALA A 218 -8.27 -27.91 10.09
CA ALA A 218 -8.54 -28.64 8.84
C ALA A 218 -9.26 -27.76 7.82
N ASP A 219 -10.25 -26.96 8.24
CA ASP A 219 -10.98 -26.05 7.32
C ASP A 219 -10.04 -25.01 6.67
N LEU A 220 -9.00 -24.57 7.41
CA LEU A 220 -8.00 -23.64 6.90
C LEU A 220 -7.04 -24.31 5.90
N LEU A 221 -6.67 -25.57 6.15
CA LEU A 221 -5.86 -26.36 5.22
C LEU A 221 -6.65 -26.67 3.93
N ASP A 222 -7.92 -27.05 4.04
CA ASP A 222 -8.81 -27.28 2.90
C ASP A 222 -9.01 -26.01 2.05
N LEU A 223 -8.95 -24.81 2.68
CA LEU A 223 -8.93 -23.55 1.95
C LEU A 223 -7.61 -23.35 1.18
N LEU A 224 -6.47 -23.69 1.78
CA LEU A 224 -5.17 -23.61 1.10
C LEU A 224 -5.05 -24.61 -0.06
N ASP A 225 -5.59 -25.81 0.09
CA ASP A 225 -5.62 -26.81 -0.98
C ASP A 225 -6.46 -26.31 -2.16
N ARG A 226 -7.61 -25.68 -1.91
CA ARG A 226 -8.39 -25.01 -2.97
C ARG A 226 -7.62 -23.91 -3.68
N VAL A 227 -6.77 -23.15 -2.98
CA VAL A 227 -5.89 -22.15 -3.61
C VAL A 227 -4.90 -22.84 -4.55
N ALA A 228 -4.34 -23.99 -4.15
CA ALA A 228 -3.39 -24.74 -4.96
C ALA A 228 -4.00 -25.29 -6.25
N ASP A 229 -5.29 -25.63 -6.25
CA ASP A 229 -6.02 -26.16 -7.40
C ASP A 229 -6.40 -25.10 -8.45
N VAL A 230 -6.25 -23.82 -8.14
CA VAL A 230 -6.50 -22.74 -9.11
C VAL A 230 -5.41 -22.79 -10.19
N PRO A 231 -5.79 -22.79 -11.49
CA PRO A 231 -4.84 -22.70 -12.58
C PRO A 231 -3.86 -21.55 -12.37
N ALA A 232 -2.56 -21.85 -12.48
CA ALA A 232 -1.52 -20.83 -12.42
C ALA A 232 -1.83 -19.77 -13.48
N THR A 233 -2.12 -18.54 -13.04
CA THR A 233 -2.25 -17.41 -13.96
C THR A 233 -0.86 -17.11 -14.54
N ASP A 234 -0.77 -16.76 -15.83
CA ASP A 234 0.49 -16.49 -16.57
C ASP A 234 1.41 -15.40 -15.97
N GLY A 235 1.02 -14.79 -14.85
CA GLY A 235 1.93 -14.00 -14.04
C GLY A 235 3.01 -14.88 -13.44
N GLN A 236 4.18 -14.96 -14.08
CA GLN A 236 5.39 -15.49 -13.48
C GLN A 236 5.64 -14.74 -12.17
N ALA A 237 5.28 -15.34 -11.04
CA ALA A 237 5.78 -14.88 -9.76
C ALA A 237 7.31 -14.93 -9.85
N ALA A 238 7.97 -13.82 -9.53
CA ALA A 238 9.42 -13.84 -9.37
C ALA A 238 9.76 -14.95 -8.37
N PRO A 239 10.73 -15.81 -8.68
CA PRO A 239 11.03 -16.93 -7.82
C PRO A 239 11.46 -16.39 -6.44
N PRO A 240 11.03 -17.01 -5.32
CA PRO A 240 11.31 -16.48 -3.98
C PRO A 240 12.80 -16.28 -3.67
N ASN A 241 13.67 -17.02 -4.35
CA ASN A 241 15.13 -16.88 -4.31
C ASN A 241 15.61 -15.46 -4.72
N ASP A 242 15.01 -14.84 -5.73
CA ASP A 242 15.35 -13.47 -6.17
C ASP A 242 15.05 -12.46 -5.05
N THR A 243 13.92 -12.63 -4.37
CA THR A 243 13.58 -11.79 -3.21
C THR A 243 14.52 -11.98 -2.02
N PHE A 244 15.10 -13.17 -1.81
CA PHE A 244 16.03 -13.38 -0.70
C PHE A 244 17.36 -12.62 -0.87
N ALA A 245 17.87 -12.54 -2.09
CA ALA A 245 19.07 -11.75 -2.39
C ALA A 245 18.84 -10.26 -2.12
N ASP A 246 17.70 -9.72 -2.58
CA ASP A 246 17.30 -8.33 -2.34
C ASP A 246 17.10 -8.04 -0.83
N HIS A 247 16.50 -8.98 -0.10
CA HIS A 247 16.36 -8.87 1.35
C HIS A 247 17.70 -8.89 2.08
N ALA A 248 18.63 -9.78 1.70
CA ALA A 248 19.96 -9.82 2.30
C ALA A 248 20.74 -8.53 2.03
N ALA A 249 20.67 -8.01 0.81
CA ALA A 249 21.29 -6.75 0.46
C ALA A 249 20.67 -5.59 1.26
N THR A 250 19.35 -5.56 1.41
CA THR A 250 18.64 -4.58 2.24
C THR A 250 19.09 -4.67 3.70
N MET A 251 19.17 -5.87 4.26
CA MET A 251 19.63 -6.11 5.63
C MET A 251 21.07 -5.65 5.83
N ALA A 252 21.97 -5.87 4.87
CA ALA A 252 23.34 -5.37 4.96
C ALA A 252 23.42 -3.83 5.07
N ARG A 253 22.47 -3.11 4.44
CA ARG A 253 22.38 -1.64 4.49
C ARG A 253 21.77 -1.12 5.79
N LEU A 254 20.89 -1.90 6.43
CA LEU A 254 20.18 -1.51 7.65
C LEU A 254 20.89 -1.97 8.93
N LEU A 255 21.47 -3.17 8.88
CA LEU A 255 22.09 -3.90 9.98
C LEU A 255 23.42 -4.52 9.51
N PRO A 256 24.48 -3.71 9.35
CA PRO A 256 25.76 -4.19 8.84
C PRO A 256 26.34 -5.39 9.61
N SER A 257 26.08 -5.48 10.92
CA SER A 257 26.51 -6.60 11.77
C SER A 257 25.89 -7.95 11.37
N GLU A 258 24.72 -7.95 10.74
CA GLU A 258 24.01 -9.16 10.30
C GLU A 258 24.30 -9.54 8.84
N THR A 259 25.15 -8.78 8.14
CA THR A 259 25.44 -8.98 6.71
C THR A 259 25.83 -10.43 6.41
N SER A 260 26.79 -10.99 7.15
CA SER A 260 27.25 -12.36 6.93
C SER A 260 26.14 -13.38 7.09
N ARG A 261 25.27 -13.20 8.10
CA ARG A 261 24.14 -14.09 8.36
C ARG A 261 23.06 -13.98 7.28
N ALA A 262 22.72 -12.76 6.87
CA ALA A 262 21.72 -12.52 5.83
C ALA A 262 22.17 -13.10 4.48
N THR A 263 23.44 -12.90 4.11
CA THR A 263 24.03 -13.49 2.90
C THR A 263 24.05 -15.03 2.96
N ALA A 264 24.39 -15.61 4.12
CA ALA A 264 24.37 -17.07 4.28
C ALA A 264 22.94 -17.64 4.12
N ILE A 265 21.92 -16.97 4.67
CA ILE A 265 20.52 -17.38 4.50
C ILE A 265 20.09 -17.27 3.03
N ALA A 266 20.39 -16.16 2.35
CA ALA A 266 20.07 -15.99 0.95
C ALA A 266 20.76 -17.02 0.05
N ALA A 267 22.03 -17.34 0.33
CA ALA A 267 22.75 -18.38 -0.38
C ALA A 267 22.17 -19.78 -0.11
N ALA A 268 21.74 -20.08 1.11
CA ALA A 268 21.10 -21.35 1.44
C ALA A 268 19.70 -21.50 0.81
N ALA A 269 19.00 -20.39 0.59
CA ALA A 269 17.73 -20.35 -0.12
C ALA A 269 17.89 -20.26 -1.65
N ALA A 270 19.13 -20.14 -2.15
CA ALA A 270 19.40 -20.14 -3.58
C ALA A 270 19.20 -21.55 -4.15
N GLY A 271 18.38 -21.65 -5.17
CA GLY A 271 18.05 -22.90 -5.83
C GLY A 271 17.07 -22.66 -6.98
N GLU A 272 16.94 -23.64 -7.86
CA GLU A 272 15.91 -23.60 -8.89
C GLU A 272 14.54 -23.71 -8.23
N TRP A 273 13.69 -22.70 -8.45
CA TRP A 273 12.30 -22.72 -8.01
C TRP A 273 11.42 -22.79 -9.24
N VAL A 274 10.64 -23.85 -9.32
CA VAL A 274 9.61 -24.01 -10.35
C VAL A 274 8.27 -23.97 -9.62
N PRO A 275 7.40 -22.98 -9.88
CA PRO A 275 6.06 -23.00 -9.35
C PRO A 275 5.32 -24.20 -9.95
N ASP A 276 4.93 -25.14 -9.10
CA ASP A 276 4.12 -26.30 -9.48
C ASP A 276 2.64 -26.12 -9.12
N ARG A 277 2.32 -25.13 -8.29
CA ARG A 277 0.96 -24.79 -7.85
C ARG A 277 0.83 -23.32 -7.46
N THR A 278 -0.41 -22.86 -7.39
CA THR A 278 -0.74 -21.52 -6.89
C THR A 278 -0.61 -21.47 -5.36
N VAL A 279 -0.07 -20.38 -4.83
CA VAL A 279 0.04 -20.15 -3.38
C VAL A 279 -0.44 -18.73 -3.04
N HIS A 280 -1.07 -18.56 -1.88
CA HIS A 280 -1.60 -17.25 -1.45
C HIS A 280 -0.49 -16.22 -1.13
N GLY A 281 0.69 -16.67 -0.73
CA GLY A 281 1.88 -15.83 -0.43
C GLY A 281 1.79 -14.97 0.84
N ASP A 282 0.63 -14.86 1.47
CA ASP A 282 0.38 -14.02 2.66
C ASP A 282 -0.85 -14.52 3.46
N PHE A 283 -0.90 -15.84 3.73
CA PHE A 283 -2.02 -16.45 4.44
C PHE A 283 -1.80 -16.38 5.96
N TYR A 284 -2.46 -15.44 6.62
CA TYR A 284 -2.43 -15.26 8.07
C TYR A 284 -3.78 -14.79 8.62
N GLU A 285 -3.92 -14.76 9.94
CA GLU A 285 -5.20 -14.60 10.65
C GLU A 285 -5.90 -13.26 10.43
N ALA A 286 -5.24 -12.26 9.84
CA ALA A 286 -5.88 -11.01 9.45
C ALA A 286 -6.44 -11.02 8.01
N GLN A 287 -6.12 -12.03 7.20
CA GLN A 287 -6.61 -12.21 5.82
C GLN A 287 -7.76 -13.21 5.71
N VAL A 288 -8.05 -13.94 6.79
CA VAL A 288 -9.19 -14.86 6.88
C VAL A 288 -10.30 -14.18 7.64
N LEU A 289 -11.47 -14.03 7.03
CA LEU A 289 -12.67 -13.54 7.70
C LEU A 289 -13.53 -14.72 8.14
N VAL A 290 -14.05 -14.63 9.36
CA VAL A 290 -14.90 -15.65 10.00
C VAL A 290 -16.21 -15.04 10.46
N GLU A 291 -17.27 -15.86 10.46
CA GLU A 291 -18.63 -15.53 10.91
C GLU A 291 -19.14 -16.59 11.89
#